data_AF-A0A068S416-F1
#
_entry.id   AF-A0A068S416-F1
#
_cell.length_a   1.000
_cell.length_b   1.000
_cell.length_c   1.000
_cell.angle_alpha   90.00
_cell.angle_beta   90.00
_cell.angle_gamma   90.00
#
_symmetry.space_group_name_H-M   'P 1'
#
loop_
_entity.id
_entity.type
_entity.pdbx_description
1 polymer ?
#
loop_
_entity_poly.entity_id
_entity_poly.type
_entity_poly.pdbx_seq_one_letter_code
_entity_poly.pdbx_strand_id
1 'polypeptide(L)'
;MGRSLRSHTKKRYRAIKREEVFKPVEDARLARLAEAQAKAALKPKVGDFMDDEASGEKKEKEQNKDMMDTDSKNEMTPSYRQLKRAAEKKKAIRRKAPGKSKKKGTVF
;
A
#
# COMPACT_ATOMS: atom_id res chain seq x y z
N MET A 1 -19.03 -14.84 25.94
CA MET A 1 -19.59 -14.47 24.61
C MET A 1 -19.10 -13.08 24.22
N GLY A 2 -18.59 -12.92 23.00
CA GLY A 2 -18.21 -11.59 22.48
C GLY A 2 -19.41 -10.69 22.26
N ARG A 3 -19.23 -9.37 22.37
CA ARG A 3 -20.28 -8.38 22.04
C ARG A 3 -20.50 -8.34 20.53
N SER A 4 -21.76 -8.28 20.10
CA SER A 4 -22.12 -8.13 18.67
C SER A 4 -21.51 -6.87 18.05
N LEU A 5 -21.20 -6.95 16.75
CA LEU A 5 -20.74 -5.81 15.94
C LEU A 5 -21.67 -4.60 16.04
N ARG A 6 -22.98 -4.86 16.11
CA ARG A 6 -24.04 -3.83 16.15
C ARG A 6 -24.38 -3.37 17.57
N SER A 7 -23.69 -3.87 18.60
CA SER A 7 -23.92 -3.46 19.99
C SER A 7 -23.65 -1.96 20.19
N HIS A 8 -24.49 -1.31 21.00
CA HIS A 8 -24.41 0.14 21.24
C HIS A 8 -23.06 0.58 21.82
N THR A 9 -22.52 -0.18 22.77
CA THR A 9 -21.22 0.12 23.38
C THR A 9 -20.08 0.09 22.36
N LYS A 10 -20.03 -0.92 21.48
CA LYS A 10 -19.02 -0.99 20.41
C LYS A 10 -19.20 0.12 19.37
N LYS A 11 -20.44 0.51 19.05
CA LYS A 11 -20.73 1.63 18.14
C LYS A 11 -20.21 2.95 18.71
N ARG A 12 -20.52 3.26 19.97
CA ARG A 12 -20.06 4.49 20.66
C ARG A 12 -18.53 4.57 20.70
N TYR A 13 -17.86 3.50 21.10
CA TYR A 13 -16.40 3.47 21.14
C TYR A 13 -15.76 3.69 19.76
N ARG A 14 -16.37 3.17 18.68
CA ARG A 14 -15.91 3.45 17.32
C ARG A 14 -16.15 4.89 16.88
N ALA A 15 -17.22 5.54 17.35
CA ALA A 15 -17.48 6.95 17.06
C ALA A 15 -16.39 7.83 17.68
N ILE A 16 -16.11 7.62 18.98
CA ILE A 16 -15.04 8.33 19.70
C ILE A 16 -13.70 8.19 18.97
N LYS A 17 -13.31 6.96 18.59
CA LYS A 17 -12.07 6.75 17.82
C LYS A 17 -12.03 7.48 16.49
N ARG A 18 -13.17 7.52 15.78
CA ARG A 18 -13.23 8.23 14.49
C ARG A 18 -13.00 9.71 14.70
N GLU A 19 -13.60 10.31 15.72
CA GLU A 19 -13.47 11.74 15.98
C GLU A 19 -12.08 12.11 16.52
N GLU A 20 -11.56 11.37 17.49
CA GLU A 20 -10.34 11.75 18.19
C GLU A 20 -9.05 11.34 17.47
N VAL A 21 -9.05 10.16 16.82
CA VAL A 21 -7.82 9.56 16.29
C VAL A 21 -7.77 9.61 14.78
N PHE A 22 -8.85 9.20 14.10
CA PHE A 22 -8.82 9.02 12.65
C PHE A 22 -9.11 10.30 11.87
N LYS A 23 -10.14 11.05 12.27
CA LYS A 23 -10.56 12.30 11.63
C LYS A 23 -9.44 13.34 11.49
N PRO A 24 -8.66 13.69 12.53
CA PRO A 24 -7.59 14.69 12.37
C PRO A 24 -6.50 14.24 11.38
N VAL A 25 -6.21 12.94 11.31
CA VAL A 25 -5.23 12.39 10.37
C VAL A 25 -5.76 12.43 8.93
N GLU A 26 -7.04 12.09 8.76
CA GLU A 26 -7.73 12.14 7.47
C GLU A 26 -7.84 13.58 6.96
N ASP A 27 -8.21 14.53 7.83
CA ASP A 27 -8.30 15.95 7.51
C ASP A 27 -6.93 16.52 7.09
N ALA A 28 -5.85 16.19 7.81
CA ALA A 28 -4.50 16.58 7.42
C ALA A 28 -4.07 16.01 6.06
N ARG A 29 -4.50 14.78 5.74
CA ARG A 29 -4.23 14.15 4.44
C ARG A 29 -5.00 14.86 3.32
N LEU A 30 -6.26 15.22 3.55
CA LEU A 30 -7.07 15.97 2.60
C LEU A 30 -6.49 17.36 2.33
N ALA A 31 -6.02 18.06 3.37
CA ALA A 31 -5.35 19.35 3.22
C ALA A 31 -4.10 19.26 2.33
N ARG A 32 -3.23 18.25 2.56
CA ARG A 32 -2.05 18.03 1.71
C ARG A 32 -2.40 17.73 0.25
N LEU A 33 -3.47 16.96 0.01
CA LEU A 33 -3.93 16.68 -1.34
C LEU A 33 -4.49 17.92 -2.02
N ALA A 34 -5.25 18.75 -1.29
CA ALA A 34 -5.77 20.01 -1.81
C ALA A 34 -4.62 20.98 -2.16
N GLU A 35 -3.59 21.08 -1.32
CA GLU A 35 -2.39 21.87 -1.63
C GLU A 35 -1.66 21.33 -2.87
N ALA A 36 -1.51 20.00 -2.99
CA ALA A 36 -0.88 19.39 -4.16
C ALA A 36 -1.68 19.67 -5.44
N GLN A 37 -3.01 19.63 -5.37
CA GLN A 37 -3.89 19.97 -6.49
C GLN A 37 -3.82 21.44 -6.85
N ALA A 38 -3.81 22.35 -5.87
CA ALA A 38 -3.64 23.79 -6.11
C ALA A 38 -2.28 24.09 -6.76
N LYS A 39 -1.20 23.48 -6.26
CA LYS A 39 0.13 23.58 -6.87
C LYS A 39 0.17 23.00 -8.28
N ALA A 40 -0.55 21.92 -8.56
CA ALA A 40 -0.64 21.35 -9.90
C ALA A 40 -1.44 22.23 -10.86
N ALA A 41 -2.50 22.89 -10.38
CA ALA A 41 -3.30 23.81 -11.19
C ALA A 41 -2.52 25.09 -11.56
N LEU A 42 -1.62 25.55 -10.70
CA LEU A 42 -0.73 26.68 -10.98
C LEU A 42 0.44 26.31 -11.90
N LYS A 43 0.77 25.02 -12.02
CA LYS A 43 1.77 24.59 -12.99
C LYS A 43 1.14 24.67 -14.38
N PRO A 44 1.84 25.25 -15.36
CA PRO A 44 1.40 25.19 -16.75
C PRO A 44 1.16 23.72 -17.12
N LYS A 45 0.03 23.45 -17.79
CA LYS A 45 -0.30 22.09 -18.20
C LYS A 45 0.83 21.60 -19.10
N VAL A 46 1.32 20.41 -18.83
CA VAL A 46 2.43 19.78 -19.57
C VAL A 46 2.10 19.63 -21.08
N GLY A 47 0.84 19.84 -21.49
CA GLY A 47 0.41 19.88 -22.89
C GLY A 47 0.37 21.28 -23.54
N ASP A 48 0.47 22.37 -22.79
CA ASP A 48 0.43 23.74 -23.36
C ASP A 48 1.82 24.18 -23.90
N PHE A 49 2.90 23.44 -23.59
CA PHE A 49 4.25 23.73 -24.11
C PHE A 49 4.70 22.82 -25.25
N MET A 50 3.93 21.79 -25.61
CA MET A 50 4.31 20.92 -26.74
C MET A 50 4.19 21.62 -28.11
N ASP A 51 3.56 22.80 -28.17
CA ASP A 51 3.51 23.63 -29.37
C ASP A 51 4.51 24.82 -29.36
N ASP A 52 5.17 25.12 -28.24
CA ASP A 52 6.09 26.29 -28.12
C ASP A 52 7.59 25.93 -28.11
N GLU A 53 7.98 24.65 -28.03
CA GLU A 53 9.39 24.21 -28.10
C GLU A 53 9.96 24.10 -29.53
N ALA A 54 9.40 24.82 -30.51
CA ALA A 54 10.07 25.06 -31.79
C ALA A 54 10.96 26.31 -31.79
N SER A 55 10.98 27.11 -30.72
CA SER A 55 11.81 28.32 -30.65
C SER A 55 12.28 28.68 -29.23
N GLY A 56 13.48 28.27 -28.83
CA GLY A 56 14.16 28.93 -27.71
C GLY A 56 15.13 28.08 -26.89
N GLU A 57 16.34 27.93 -27.39
CA GLU A 57 17.49 27.43 -26.63
C GLU A 57 17.84 28.29 -25.39
N LYS A 58 18.32 27.59 -24.34
CA LYS A 58 19.24 27.98 -23.24
C LYS A 58 18.68 28.71 -22.01
N LYS A 59 18.79 28.03 -20.85
CA LYS A 59 19.85 28.28 -19.84
C LYS A 59 19.85 27.24 -18.71
N GLU A 60 21.03 26.66 -18.50
CA GLU A 60 21.44 25.86 -17.36
C GLU A 60 21.41 26.68 -16.05
N LYS A 61 21.11 26.03 -14.91
CA LYS A 61 21.67 26.29 -13.56
C LYS A 61 21.33 25.13 -12.63
N GLU A 62 22.36 24.36 -12.26
CA GLU A 62 22.92 24.26 -10.89
C GLU A 62 22.22 23.31 -9.91
N GLN A 63 22.79 22.09 -9.85
CA GLN A 63 23.24 21.38 -8.64
C GLN A 63 22.44 21.54 -7.32
N ASN A 64 21.67 20.51 -6.97
CA ASN A 64 21.82 19.72 -5.73
C ASN A 64 20.62 18.79 -5.54
N LYS A 65 20.89 17.48 -5.44
CA LYS A 65 20.25 16.55 -4.49
C LYS A 65 20.81 15.15 -4.67
N ASP A 66 21.78 14.86 -3.80
CA ASP A 66 21.71 13.72 -2.89
C ASP A 66 21.44 12.34 -3.51
N MET A 67 22.55 11.61 -3.70
CA MET A 67 22.80 10.36 -2.96
C MET A 67 21.57 9.76 -2.24
N MET A 68 20.89 8.79 -2.86
CA MET A 68 20.37 7.59 -2.18
C MET A 68 19.83 6.60 -3.22
N ASP A 69 20.74 5.96 -3.96
CA ASP A 69 20.50 4.60 -4.45
C ASP A 69 20.57 3.67 -3.23
N THR A 70 19.46 3.60 -2.49
CA THR A 70 19.22 2.46 -1.63
C THR A 70 18.36 1.50 -2.42
N ASP A 71 19.01 0.43 -2.88
CA ASP A 71 18.38 -0.81 -3.30
C ASP A 71 17.54 -1.36 -2.14
N SER A 72 16.36 -0.76 -1.95
CA SER A 72 15.32 -1.35 -1.15
C SER A 72 14.84 -2.56 -1.93
N LYS A 73 15.40 -3.73 -1.59
CA LYS A 73 14.75 -5.02 -1.86
C LYS A 73 13.35 -4.88 -1.27
N ASN A 74 12.41 -4.55 -2.14
CA ASN A 74 11.02 -4.38 -1.79
C ASN A 74 10.54 -5.79 -1.43
N GLU A 75 10.60 -6.14 -0.15
CA GLU A 75 10.00 -7.36 0.39
C GLU A 75 8.48 -7.18 0.31
N MET A 76 7.96 -7.28 -0.91
CA MET A 76 6.55 -7.23 -1.21
C MET A 76 5.94 -8.47 -0.57
N THR A 77 5.39 -8.28 0.64
CA THR A 77 4.73 -9.38 1.35
C THR A 77 3.64 -9.96 0.44
N PRO A 78 3.65 -11.28 0.18
CA PRO A 78 2.76 -11.87 -0.80
C PRO A 78 1.30 -11.65 -0.38
N SER A 79 0.47 -11.21 -1.33
CA SER A 79 -0.93 -10.93 -1.04
C SER A 79 -1.66 -12.20 -0.60
N TYR A 80 -2.74 -12.05 0.17
CA TYR A 80 -3.53 -13.18 0.67
C TYR A 80 -3.96 -14.16 -0.45
N ARG A 81 -4.27 -13.66 -1.66
CA ARG A 81 -4.61 -14.51 -2.82
C ARG A 81 -3.41 -15.33 -3.30
N GLN A 82 -2.19 -14.77 -3.28
CA GLN A 82 -0.97 -15.49 -3.66
C GLN A 82 -0.64 -16.58 -2.64
N LEU A 83 -0.76 -16.28 -1.34
CA LEU A 83 -0.58 -17.26 -0.26
C LEU A 83 -1.57 -18.43 -0.39
N LYS A 84 -2.85 -18.13 -0.68
CA LYS A 84 -3.89 -19.16 -0.87
C LYS A 84 -3.59 -20.06 -2.07
N ARG A 85 -3.22 -19.49 -3.22
CA ARG A 85 -2.81 -20.25 -4.41
C ARG A 85 -1.59 -21.12 -4.15
N ALA A 86 -0.58 -20.61 -3.43
CA ALA A 86 0.60 -21.39 -3.08
C ALA A 86 0.27 -22.58 -2.15
N ALA A 87 -0.63 -22.38 -1.18
CA ALA A 87 -1.09 -23.44 -0.28
C ALA A 87 -1.86 -24.55 -1.02
N GLU A 88 -2.71 -24.18 -1.99
CA GLU A 88 -3.46 -25.14 -2.82
C GLU A 88 -2.52 -25.95 -3.73
N LYS A 89 -1.53 -25.31 -4.35
CA LYS A 89 -0.49 -26.00 -5.14
C LYS A 89 0.30 -27.01 -4.29
N LYS A 90 0.72 -26.64 -3.07
CA LYS A 90 1.41 -27.55 -2.15
C LYS A 90 0.54 -28.74 -1.75
N LYS A 91 -0.76 -28.55 -1.54
CA LYS A 91 -1.70 -29.64 -1.26
C LYS A 91 -1.86 -30.58 -2.46
N ALA A 92 -1.95 -30.04 -3.68
CA ALA A 92 -2.06 -30.84 -4.89
C ALA A 92 -0.80 -31.70 -5.13
N ILE A 93 0.39 -31.14 -4.92
CA ILE A 93 1.66 -31.88 -5.03
C ILE A 93 1.71 -33.00 -3.98
N ARG A 94 1.31 -32.74 -2.73
CA ARG A 94 1.26 -33.75 -1.66
C ARG A 94 0.24 -34.87 -1.92
N ARG A 95 -0.83 -34.59 -2.65
CA ARG A 95 -1.84 -35.60 -3.06
C ARG A 95 -1.38 -36.44 -4.25
N LYS A 96 -0.52 -35.89 -5.11
CA LYS A 96 0.05 -36.57 -6.28
C LYS A 96 1.36 -37.30 -5.99
N ALA A 97 2.04 -36.98 -4.89
CA ALA A 97 3.26 -37.68 -4.47
C ALA A 97 2.90 -39.05 -3.83
N PRO A 98 3.34 -40.18 -4.42
CA PRO A 98 3.15 -41.47 -3.80
C PRO A 98 4.08 -41.61 -2.58
N GLY A 99 3.47 -41.85 -1.42
CA GLY A 99 4.13 -42.50 -0.28
C GLY A 99 5.15 -41.68 0.51
N LYS A 100 4.68 -40.90 1.50
CA LYS A 100 5.30 -40.86 2.84
C LYS A 100 4.20 -40.74 3.89
N SER A 101 3.64 -41.88 4.27
CA SER A 101 2.79 -42.03 5.44
C SER A 101 3.57 -41.57 6.67
N LYS A 102 2.96 -40.71 7.48
CA LYS A 102 3.52 -40.33 8.77
C LYS A 102 3.49 -41.57 9.66
N LYS A 103 4.66 -42.17 9.96
CA LYS A 103 4.78 -43.13 11.08
C LYS A 103 4.31 -42.40 12.34
N LYS A 104 3.18 -42.83 12.91
CA LYS A 104 2.82 -42.48 14.29
C LYS A 104 3.75 -43.28 15.18
N GLY A 105 4.69 -42.62 15.83
CA GLY A 105 5.47 -43.23 16.91
C GLY A 105 4.55 -43.43 18.11
N THR A 106 4.23 -44.69 18.39
CA THR A 106 3.67 -45.17 19.66
C THR A 106 4.71 -44.96 20.76
N VAL A 107 4.31 -44.27 21.83
CA VAL A 107 5.05 -44.22 23.10
C VAL A 107 4.78 -45.56 23.81
N PHE A 108 5.85 -46.25 24.18
CA PHE A 108 5.83 -47.41 25.09
C PHE A 108 6.53 -46.99 26.38
#